data_AF-A0A8T4RST1-F1
#
_entry.id   AF-A0A8T4RST1-F1
#
_cell.length_a   1.000
_cell.length_b   1.000
_cell.length_c   1.000
_cell.angle_alpha   90.00
_cell.angle_beta   90.00
_cell.angle_gamma   90.00
#
_symmetry.space_group_name_H-M   'P 1'
#
loop_
_entity.id
_entity.type
_entity.pdbx_description
1 polymer ?
#
loop_
_entity_poly.entity_id
_entity_poly.type
_entity_poly.pdbx_seq_one_letter_code
_entity_poly.pdbx_strand_id
1 'polypeptide(L)' 'MLTEKEAQVLKLRKEGLTQTEIAKRLKISQPAVSSFERSIAKKVKESVELLEFLKGIGMKPEGLPRK' A
#
# COMPACT_ATOMS: atom_id res chain seq x y z
N MET A 1 3.71 7.57 1.97
CA MET A 1 3.46 6.94 3.29
C MET A 1 2.03 6.42 3.35
N LEU A 2 1.82 5.24 3.92
CA LEU A 2 0.48 4.67 4.11
C LEU A 2 -0.19 5.26 5.37
N THR A 3 -1.51 5.40 5.32
CA THR A 3 -2.29 5.68 6.53
C THR A 3 -2.48 4.41 7.36
N GLU A 4 -2.89 4.54 8.62
CA GLU A 4 -3.20 3.39 9.47
C GLU A 4 -4.27 2.48 8.85
N LYS A 5 -5.30 3.07 8.23
CA LYS A 5 -6.38 2.32 7.57
C LYS A 5 -5.89 1.57 6.34
N GLU A 6 -5.06 2.19 5.52
CA GLU A 6 -4.44 1.53 4.38
C GLU A 6 -3.54 0.36 4.81
N ALA A 7 -2.74 0.55 5.86
CA ALA A 7 -1.90 -0.51 6.42
C ALA A 7 -2.74 -1.68 6.99
N GLN A 8 -3.85 -1.38 7.68
CA GLN A 8 -4.80 -2.39 8.15
C GLN A 8 -5.43 -3.18 7.00
N VAL A 9 -5.86 -2.50 5.94
CA VAL A 9 -6.41 -3.15 4.74
C VAL A 9 -5.39 -4.11 4.12
N LEU A 10 -4.13 -3.68 3.95
CA LEU A 10 -3.07 -4.56 3.42
C LEU A 10 -2.81 -5.78 4.30
N LYS A 11 -2.79 -5.60 5.63
CA LYS A 11 -2.58 -6.71 6.57
C LYS A 11 -3.69 -7.75 6.43
N LEU A 12 -4.95 -7.33 6.40
CA LEU A 12 -6.09 -8.24 6.24
C LEU A 12 -6.11 -8.88 4.85
N ARG A 13 -5.66 -8.17 3.81
CA ARG A 13 -5.55 -8.75 2.47
C ARG A 13 -4.46 -9.82 2.38
N LYS A 14 -3.34 -9.64 3.09
CA LYS A 14 -2.29 -10.67 3.27
C LYS A 14 -2.83 -11.93 3.99
N GLU A 15 -3.79 -11.76 4.89
CA GLU A 15 -4.51 -12.86 5.56
C GLU A 15 -5.55 -13.56 4.64
N GLY A 16 -5.75 -13.06 3.41
CA GLY A 16 -6.63 -13.66 2.40
C GLY A 16 -8.06 -13.10 2.35
N LEU A 17 -8.44 -12.20 3.26
CA LEU A 17 -9.81 -11.70 3.39
C LEU A 17 -10.24 -10.83 2.21
N THR A 18 -11.40 -11.09 1.63
CA THR A 18 -12.02 -10.27 0.57
C THR A 18 -12.37 -8.86 1.05
N GLN A 19 -12.60 -7.93 0.12
CA GLN A 19 -12.96 -6.55 0.48
C GLN A 19 -14.23 -6.45 1.35
N THR A 20 -15.20 -7.34 1.14
CA THR A 20 -16.44 -7.39 1.95
C THR A 20 -16.15 -7.86 3.38
N GLU A 21 -15.27 -8.85 3.57
CA GLU A 21 -14.85 -9.31 4.89
C GLU A 21 -14.02 -8.26 5.62
N ILE A 22 -13.12 -7.58 4.91
CA ILE A 22 -12.35 -6.45 5.42
C ILE A 22 -13.29 -5.32 5.85
N ALA A 23 -14.29 -4.98 5.03
CA ALA A 23 -15.28 -3.96 5.34
C ALA A 23 -16.04 -4.28 6.64
N LYS A 24 -16.51 -5.52 6.78
CA LYS A 24 -17.15 -6.00 8.02
C LYS A 24 -16.22 -5.91 9.22
N ARG A 25 -14.97 -6.35 9.08
CA ARG A 25 -13.99 -6.40 10.18
C ARG A 25 -13.56 -5.00 10.63
N LEU A 26 -13.44 -4.05 9.71
CA LEU A 26 -13.06 -2.67 9.99
C LEU A 26 -14.26 -1.75 10.26
N LYS A 27 -15.49 -2.28 10.19
CA LYS A 27 -16.75 -1.53 10.35
C LYS A 27 -16.86 -0.33 9.41
N ILE A 28 -16.52 -0.54 8.14
CA ILE A 28 -16.61 0.46 7.06
C ILE A 28 -17.35 -0.13 5.85
N SER A 29 -17.64 0.70 4.85
CA SER A 29 -18.24 0.22 3.60
C SER A 29 -17.20 -0.47 2.70
N GLN A 30 -17.63 -1.45 1.90
CA GLN A 30 -16.78 -2.08 0.90
C GLN A 30 -16.21 -1.08 -0.12
N PRO A 31 -16.97 -0.06 -0.60
CA PRO A 31 -16.41 1.00 -1.43
C PRO A 31 -15.27 1.79 -0.77
N ALA A 32 -15.32 1.98 0.55
CA ALA A 32 -14.22 2.61 1.29
C ALA A 32 -12.96 1.73 1.25
N VAL A 33 -13.08 0.42 1.42
CA VAL A 33 -11.95 -0.54 1.26
C VAL A 33 -11.36 -0.43 -0.15
N SER A 34 -12.21 -0.45 -1.17
CA SER A 34 -11.78 -0.29 -2.57
C SER A 34 -11.06 1.05 -2.80
N SER A 35 -11.51 2.13 -2.16
CA SER A 35 -10.84 3.43 -2.21
C SER A 35 -9.45 3.40 -1.58
N PHE A 36 -9.31 2.76 -0.42
CA PHE A 36 -8.00 2.57 0.22
C PHE A 36 -7.07 1.75 -0.66
N GLU A 37 -7.52 0.66 -1.27
CA GLU A 37 -6.69 -0.15 -2.18
C GLU A 37 -6.22 0.65 -3.40
N ARG A 38 -7.07 1.49 -3.99
CA ARG A 38 -6.66 2.41 -5.08
C ARG A 38 -5.60 3.41 -4.62
N SER A 39 -5.78 4.01 -3.44
CA SER A 39 -4.81 4.95 -2.86
C SER A 39 -3.46 4.26 -2.61
N ILE A 40 -3.47 3.04 -2.06
CA ILE A 40 -2.27 2.22 -1.88
C ILE A 40 -1.57 1.97 -3.22
N ALA A 41 -2.31 1.53 -4.24
CA ALA A 41 -1.75 1.23 -5.56
C ALA A 41 -1.06 2.46 -6.17
N LYS A 42 -1.69 3.65 -6.05
CA LYS A 42 -1.09 4.91 -6.49
C LYS A 42 0.22 5.21 -5.76
N LYS A 43 0.24 5.10 -4.42
CA LYS A 43 1.46 5.34 -3.62
C LYS A 43 2.59 4.37 -3.93
N VAL A 44 2.26 3.11 -4.20
CA VAL A 44 3.24 2.09 -4.63
C VAL A 44 3.83 2.48 -5.98
N LYS A 45 2.99 2.86 -6.95
CA LYS A 45 3.45 3.33 -8.26
C LYS A 45 4.41 4.51 -8.13
N GLU A 46 4.02 5.54 -7.40
CA GLU A 46 4.86 6.73 -7.17
C GLU A 46 6.20 6.37 -6.49
N SER A 47 6.17 5.42 -5.56
CA SER A 47 7.39 4.95 -4.88
C SER A 47 8.31 4.19 -5.84
N VAL A 48 7.76 3.37 -6.74
CA VAL A 48 8.55 2.64 -7.74
C VAL A 48 9.20 3.62 -8.72
N GLU A 49 8.44 4.58 -9.24
CA GLU A 49 8.94 5.62 -10.15
C GLU A 49 10.08 6.43 -9.50
N LEU A 50 9.92 6.81 -8.23
CA LEU A 50 10.98 7.48 -7.47
C LEU A 50 12.22 6.60 -7.33
N LEU A 51 12.06 5.32 -7.01
CA LEU A 51 13.19 4.38 -6.88
C LEU A 51 13.94 4.18 -8.21
N GLU A 52 13.22 4.16 -9.34
CA GLU A 52 13.82 4.10 -10.67
C GLU A 52 14.60 5.37 -10.98
N PHE A 53 14.03 6.54 -10.68
CA PHE A 53 14.71 7.82 -10.83
C PHE A 53 16.01 7.89 -10.00
N LEU A 54 15.95 7.53 -8.72
CA LEU A 54 17.11 7.53 -7.82
C LEU A 54 18.24 6.63 -8.33
N LYS A 55 17.90 5.45 -8.86
CA LYS A 55 18.88 4.55 -9.50
C LYS A 55 19.56 5.20 -10.70
N GLY A 56 18.81 5.94 -11.53
CA GLY A 56 19.34 6.62 -12.71
C GLY A 56 20.39 7.69 -12.38
N ILE A 57 20.29 8.31 -11.20
CA ILE A 57 21.26 9.32 -10.72
C ILE A 57 22.31 8.74 -9.77
N GLY A 58 22.37 7.41 -9.61
CA GLY A 58 23.35 6.73 -8.74
C GLY A 58 23.09 6.90 -7.25
N MET A 59 21.91 7.40 -6.85
CA MET A 59 21.54 7.61 -5.44
C MET A 59 20.87 6.34 -4.89
N LYS A 60 21.26 5.92 -3.69
CA LYS A 60 20.63 4.82 -2.96
C LYS A 60 19.86 5.37 -1.77
N PRO A 61 18.53 5.19 -1.70
CA PRO A 61 17.76 5.60 -0.53
C PRO A 61 18.16 4.77 0.69
N GLU A 62 18.23 5.43 1.84
CA GLU A 62 18.53 4.81 3.12
C GLU A 62 17.40 3.87 3.56
N GLY A 63 17.74 2.74 4.18
CA GLY A 63 16.75 1.76 4.66
C GLY A 63 16.20 0.78 3.60
N LEU A 64 16.66 0.84 2.34
CA LEU A 64 16.34 -0.20 1.36
C LEU A 64 17.03 -1.52 1.78
N PRO A 65 16.31 -2.65 1.90
CA PRO A 65 16.94 -3.92 2.29
C PRO A 65 18.04 -4.29 1.30
N ARG A 66 19.24 -4.55 1.82
CA ARG A 66 20.33 -5.14 1.04
C ARG A 66 19.90 -6.59 0.74
N LYS A 67 19.82 -6.93 -0.54
CA LYS A 67 19.64 -8.31 -0.98
C LYS A 67 20.80 -9.18 -0.52
#